data_AF-A0A535XWR1-F1
#
_entry.id   AF-A0A535XWR1-F1
#
_cell.length_a   1.000
_cell.length_b   1.000
_cell.length_c   1.000
_cell.angle_alpha   90.00
_cell.angle_beta   90.00
_cell.angle_gamma   90.00
#
_symmetry.space_group_name_H-M   'P 1'
#
loop_
_entity.id
_entity.type
_entity.pdbx_description
1 polymer ?
#
loop_
_entity_poly.entity_id
_entity_poly.type
_entity_poly.pdbx_seq_one_letter_code
_entity_poly.pdbx_strand_id
1 'polypeptide(L)'
;MADERAAVLPPASGLIAARISLEYGSHEEFAQTVERALARGGDRGATMVAYLDRGDLAIRIPREDGPTWNAVPLVHIQRARTPTADEWGTANAVLEKLERYR
;
A
#
# COMPACT_ATOMS: atom_id res chain seq x y z
N MET A 1 -27.35 5.34 -8.82
CA MET A 1 -26.74 5.55 -7.49
C MET A 1 -25.24 5.44 -7.71
N ALA A 2 -24.55 6.55 -7.90
CA ALA A 2 -23.09 6.53 -8.06
C ALA A 2 -22.53 6.08 -6.71
N ASP A 3 -21.95 4.88 -6.67
CA ASP A 3 -21.24 4.36 -5.50
C ASP A 3 -20.01 5.26 -5.36
N GLU A 4 -20.08 6.23 -4.45
CA GLU A 4 -19.04 7.22 -4.17
C GLU A 4 -17.90 6.52 -3.40
N ARG A 5 -17.29 5.53 -4.05
CA ARG A 5 -16.10 4.85 -3.54
C ARG A 5 -14.97 5.86 -3.64
N ALA A 6 -14.56 6.39 -2.48
CA ALA A 6 -13.34 7.17 -2.39
C ALA A 6 -12.18 6.29 -2.89
N ALA A 7 -11.73 6.55 -4.11
CA ALA A 7 -10.58 5.87 -4.68
C ALA A 7 -9.39 6.08 -3.75
N VAL A 8 -8.70 4.99 -3.40
CA VAL A 8 -7.47 5.09 -2.61
C VAL A 8 -6.40 5.70 -3.48
N LEU A 9 -6.16 7.00 -3.31
CA LEU A 9 -5.12 7.72 -4.01
C LEU A 9 -3.82 7.66 -3.20
N PRO A 10 -2.69 7.25 -3.81
CA PRO A 10 -1.39 7.39 -3.18
C PRO A 10 -1.02 8.87 -3.03
N PRO A 11 -0.03 9.20 -2.19
CA PRO A 11 0.48 10.57 -2.09
C PRO A 11 1.05 11.02 -3.44
N ALA A 12 0.94 12.31 -3.73
CA ALA A 12 1.38 12.90 -5.00
C ALA A 12 2.91 13.00 -5.14
N SER A 13 3.66 12.88 -4.04
CA SER A 13 5.11 13.07 -4.00
C SER A 13 5.78 12.21 -2.93
N GLY A 14 7.11 12.18 -2.94
CA GLY A 14 7.94 11.37 -2.05
C GLY A 14 8.42 10.07 -2.68
N LEU A 15 9.35 9.40 -2.01
CA LEU A 15 9.89 8.11 -2.44
C LEU A 15 8.77 7.07 -2.58
N ILE A 16 7.80 7.07 -1.66
CA ILE A 16 6.65 6.16 -1.72
C ILE A 16 5.84 6.34 -3.01
N ALA A 17 5.61 7.59 -3.45
CA ALA A 17 4.87 7.87 -4.68
C ALA A 17 5.64 7.39 -5.91
N ALA A 18 6.96 7.56 -5.93
CA ALA A 18 7.84 7.07 -6.99
C ALA A 18 7.90 5.54 -7.03
N ARG A 19 8.01 4.88 -5.85
CA ARG A 19 8.04 3.42 -5.74
C ARG A 19 6.72 2.79 -6.16
N ILE A 20 5.58 3.41 -5.81
CA ILE A 20 4.26 2.94 -6.27
C ILE A 20 4.19 2.98 -7.80
N SER A 21 4.59 4.08 -8.44
CA SER A 21 4.61 4.15 -9.91
C SER A 21 5.54 3.13 -10.55
N LEU A 22 6.70 2.86 -9.94
CA LEU A 22 7.64 1.86 -10.45
C LEU A 22 7.09 0.43 -10.33
N GLU A 23 6.51 0.08 -9.19
CA GLU A 23 6.03 -1.28 -8.90
C GLU A 23 4.73 -1.62 -9.65
N TYR A 24 3.81 -0.67 -9.70
CA TYR A 24 2.46 -0.90 -10.25
C TYR A 24 2.29 -0.31 -11.66
N GLY A 25 3.32 0.35 -12.20
CA GLY A 25 3.29 1.01 -13.51
C GLY A 25 2.61 2.39 -13.50
N SER A 26 1.59 2.61 -12.67
CA SER A 26 0.95 3.92 -12.47
C SER A 26 0.21 4.01 -11.13
N HIS A 27 -0.16 5.23 -10.73
CA HIS A 27 -1.03 5.45 -9.56
C HIS A 27 -2.44 4.91 -9.78
N GLU A 28 -2.91 4.87 -11.03
CA GLU A 28 -4.22 4.32 -11.38
C GLU A 28 -4.23 2.79 -11.24
N GLU A 29 -3.21 2.11 -11.78
CA GLU A 29 -3.05 0.65 -11.65
C GLU A 29 -2.87 0.23 -10.19
N PHE A 30 -2.17 1.05 -9.40
CA PHE A 30 -2.10 0.88 -7.96
C PHE A 30 -3.50 0.97 -7.30
N ALA A 31 -4.27 2.02 -7.59
CA ALA A 31 -5.61 2.20 -7.02
C ALA A 31 -6.53 1.02 -7.39
N GLN A 32 -6.50 0.56 -8.66
CA GLN A 32 -7.25 -0.62 -9.10
C GLN A 32 -6.82 -1.89 -8.38
N THR A 33 -5.52 -2.05 -8.13
CA THR A 33 -4.97 -3.20 -7.39
C THR A 33 -5.42 -3.19 -5.93
N VAL A 34 -5.42 -2.03 -5.29
CA VAL A 34 -5.96 -1.85 -3.93
C VAL A 34 -7.46 -2.16 -3.91
N GLU A 35 -8.25 -1.66 -4.85
CA GLU A 35 -9.69 -1.94 -4.94
C GLU A 35 -9.98 -3.44 -5.06
N ARG A 36 -9.23 -4.15 -5.91
CA ARG A 36 -9.32 -5.62 -6.04
C ARG A 36 -8.96 -6.32 -4.73
N ALA A 37 -7.91 -5.87 -4.04
CA ALA A 37 -7.52 -6.44 -2.75
C ALA A 37 -8.56 -6.18 -1.65
N LEU A 38 -9.14 -4.98 -1.59
CA LEU A 38 -10.20 -4.63 -0.65
C LEU A 38 -11.47 -5.44 -0.91
N ALA A 39 -11.81 -5.69 -2.18
CA ALA A 39 -12.94 -6.54 -2.55
C ALA A 39 -12.77 -7.99 -2.05
N ARG A 40 -11.55 -8.52 -2.06
CA ARG A 40 -11.23 -9.85 -1.51
C ARG A 40 -11.13 -9.85 0.02
N GLY A 41 -10.49 -8.81 0.58
CA GLY A 41 -10.24 -8.70 2.01
C GLY A 41 -11.50 -8.46 2.85
N GLY A 42 -12.51 -7.80 2.28
CA GLY A 42 -13.72 -7.40 3.00
C GLY A 42 -13.38 -6.48 4.17
N ASP A 43 -13.97 -6.75 5.34
CA ASP A 43 -13.73 -5.96 6.56
C ASP A 43 -12.28 -6.03 7.07
N ARG A 44 -11.52 -7.04 6.63
CA ARG A 44 -10.10 -7.19 6.99
C ARG A 44 -9.21 -6.17 6.30
N GLY A 45 -9.69 -5.51 5.24
CA GLY A 45 -8.91 -4.55 4.47
C GLY A 45 -7.70 -5.19 3.76
N ALA A 46 -6.74 -4.35 3.43
CA ALA A 46 -5.48 -4.74 2.80
C ALA A 46 -4.32 -3.87 3.34
N THR A 47 -3.13 -4.44 3.40
CA THR A 47 -1.92 -3.78 3.91
C THR A 47 -0.89 -3.70 2.80
N MET A 48 -0.40 -2.49 2.51
CA MET A 48 0.79 -2.34 1.70
C MET A 48 2.01 -2.70 2.54
N VAL A 49 2.91 -3.50 1.98
CA VAL A 49 4.14 -3.95 2.62
C VAL A 49 5.34 -3.67 1.70
N ALA A 50 6.53 -3.54 2.30
CA ALA A 50 7.80 -3.59 1.59
C ALA A 50 8.55 -4.87 1.95
N TYR A 51 8.99 -5.65 0.96
CA TYR A 51 9.84 -6.82 1.19
C TYR A 51 11.29 -6.39 1.48
N LEU A 52 11.89 -6.94 2.52
CA LEU A 52 13.23 -6.54 2.97
C LEU A 52 14.37 -7.05 2.08
N ASP A 53 14.18 -8.21 1.46
CA ASP A 53 15.17 -8.83 0.56
C ASP A 53 15.18 -8.18 -0.82
N ARG A 54 14.01 -7.97 -1.40
CA ARG A 54 13.82 -7.50 -2.79
C ARG A 54 13.41 -6.04 -2.90
N GLY A 55 12.89 -5.45 -1.82
CA GLY A 55 12.43 -4.06 -1.79
C GLY A 55 11.14 -3.79 -2.53
N ASP A 56 10.56 -4.85 -3.09
CA ASP A 56 9.33 -4.79 -3.84
C ASP A 56 8.20 -4.33 -2.91
N LEU A 57 7.30 -3.51 -3.45
CA LEU A 57 6.05 -3.20 -2.77
C LEU A 57 5.01 -4.27 -3.10
N ALA A 58 4.18 -4.63 -2.14
CA ALA A 58 3.06 -5.52 -2.36
C ALA A 58 1.84 -5.11 -1.53
N ILE A 59 0.65 -5.43 -2.05
CA ILE A 59 -0.60 -5.37 -1.28
C ILE A 59 -0.90 -6.77 -0.75
N ARG A 60 -1.12 -6.88 0.56
CA ARG A 60 -1.41 -8.14 1.24
C ARG A 60 -2.70 -8.08 2.05
N ILE A 61 -3.47 -9.14 2.03
CA ILE A 61 -4.72 -9.30 2.77
C ILE A 61 -4.43 -10.06 4.07
N PRO A 62 -4.73 -9.47 5.25
CA PRO A 62 -4.54 -10.16 6.53
C PRO A 62 -5.25 -11.51 6.59
N ARG A 63 -4.51 -12.54 7.05
CA ARG A 63 -4.96 -13.95 7.19
C ARG A 63 -5.27 -14.70 5.90
N GLU A 64 -5.28 -14.04 4.74
CA GLU A 64 -5.50 -14.70 3.45
C GLU A 64 -4.17 -15.03 2.76
N ASP A 65 -3.24 -14.07 2.73
CA ASP A 65 -1.94 -14.27 2.08
C ASP A 65 -0.91 -15.00 2.97
N GLY A 66 -1.33 -15.43 4.17
CA GLY A 66 -0.46 -16.05 5.18
C GLY A 66 0.52 -15.08 5.84
N PRO A 67 1.28 -15.54 6.85
CA PRO A 67 2.31 -14.73 7.49
C PRO A 67 3.49 -14.46 6.54
N THR A 68 4.09 -13.29 6.67
CA THR A 68 5.36 -12.94 6.01
C THR A 68 6.34 -12.44 7.05
N TRP A 69 7.52 -13.05 7.07
CA TRP A 69 8.58 -12.74 8.04
C TRP A 69 9.64 -11.79 7.46
N ASN A 70 9.62 -11.58 6.15
CA ASN A 70 10.59 -10.78 5.39
C ASN A 70 9.96 -9.50 4.80
N ALA A 71 8.89 -8.97 5.40
CA ALA A 71 8.25 -7.74 4.94
C ALA A 71 7.88 -6.81 6.11
N VAL A 72 7.94 -5.51 5.84
CA VAL A 72 7.55 -4.45 6.78
C VAL A 72 6.20 -3.88 6.33
N PRO A 73 5.18 -3.84 7.20
CA PRO A 73 3.92 -3.18 6.89
C PRO A 73 4.12 -1.67 6.83
N LEU A 74 3.59 -1.04 5.78
CA LEU A 74 3.73 0.39 5.53
C LEU A 74 2.44 1.13 5.86
N VAL A 75 1.32 0.71 5.27
CA VAL A 75 0.01 1.33 5.49
C VAL A 75 -1.09 0.28 5.40
N HIS A 76 -2.07 0.36 6.30
CA HIS A 76 -3.26 -0.47 6.26
C HIS A 76 -4.44 0.33 5.70
N ILE A 77 -5.18 -0.28 4.79
CA ILE A 77 -6.22 0.35 3.98
C ILE A 77 -7.52 -0.41 4.22
N GLN A 78 -8.60 0.32 4.50
CA GLN A 78 -9.94 -0.25 4.68
C GLN A 78 -10.95 0.58 3.86
N ARG A 79 -12.03 -0.03 3.38
CA ARG A 79 -13.04 0.70 2.57
C ARG A 79 -13.65 1.90 3.29
N ALA A 80 -13.90 1.76 4.59
CA ALA A 80 -14.49 2.83 5.39
C ALA A 80 -13.47 3.90 5.83
N ARG A 81 -12.17 3.70 5.52
CA ARG A 81 -11.09 4.55 6.01
C ARG A 81 -9.94 4.60 5.02
N THR A 82 -9.84 5.73 4.32
CA THR A 82 -8.66 6.06 3.53
C THR A 82 -7.48 6.41 4.47
N PRO A 83 -6.23 6.07 4.09
CA PRO A 83 -5.08 6.45 4.89
C PRO A 83 -4.90 7.97 4.93
N THR A 84 -4.47 8.49 6.07
CA THR A 84 -4.19 9.92 6.25
C THR A 84 -2.86 10.32 5.63
N ALA A 85 -2.63 11.63 5.46
CA ALA A 85 -1.34 12.15 5.01
C ALA A 85 -0.19 11.75 5.94
N ASP A 86 -0.42 11.68 7.25
CA ASP A 86 0.59 11.29 8.24
C ASP A 86 0.95 9.80 8.13
N GLU A 87 -0.03 8.94 7.84
CA GLU A 87 0.21 7.51 7.60
C GLU A 87 1.05 7.31 6.34
N TRP A 88 0.75 8.05 5.28
CA TRP A 88 1.58 8.07 4.07
C TRP A 88 2.98 8.64 4.30
N GLY A 89 3.10 9.70 5.09
CA GLY A 89 4.39 10.29 5.49
C GLY A 89 5.24 9.32 6.31
N THR A 90 4.61 8.57 7.22
CA THR A 90 5.28 7.52 8.01
C THR A 90 5.76 6.40 7.10
N ALA A 91 4.92 5.91 6.20
CA ALA A 91 5.28 4.89 5.22
C ALA A 91 6.45 5.35 4.31
N ASN A 92 6.45 6.62 3.89
CA ASN A 92 7.56 7.21 3.14
C ASN A 92 8.87 7.22 3.94
N ALA A 93 8.83 7.66 5.20
CA ALA A 93 10.01 7.69 6.06
C ALA A 93 10.58 6.28 6.34
N VAL A 94 9.71 5.27 6.47
CA VAL A 94 10.13 3.86 6.57
C VAL A 94 10.87 3.43 5.31
N LEU A 95 10.30 3.71 4.12
CA LEU A 95 10.96 3.38 2.85
C LEU A 95 12.31 4.08 2.70
N GLU A 96 12.40 5.37 3.01
CA GLU A 96 13.67 6.11 2.98
C GLU A 96 14.73 5.48 3.88
N LYS A 97 14.31 4.99 5.06
CA LYS A 97 15.21 4.28 5.96
C LYS A 97 15.65 2.95 5.37
N LEU A 98 14.73 2.16 4.80
CA LEU A 98 15.05 0.87 4.21
C LEU A 98 16.02 1.01 3.04
N GLU A 99 15.84 2.01 2.17
CA GLU A 99 16.74 2.26 1.03
C GLU A 99 18.16 2.70 1.45
N ARG A 100 18.36 3.25 2.66
CA ARG A 100 19.71 3.56 3.17
C ARG A 100 20.54 2.34 3.53
N TYR A 101 19.91 1.19 3.74
CA TYR A 101 20.57 -0.05 4.18
C TYR A 101 20.60 -1.13 3.09
N ARG A 102 20.33 -0.75 1.84
CA ARG A 102 20.40 -1.60 0.65
C ARG A 102 21.60 -1.23 -0.18
#